data_AF-A0A5B0WZA1-F1
#
_entry.id   AF-A0A5B0WZA1-F1
#
_cell.length_a   1.000
_cell.length_b   1.000
_cell.length_c   1.000
_cell.angle_alpha   90.00
_cell.angle_beta   90.00
_cell.angle_gamma   90.00
#
_symmetry.space_group_name_H-M   'P 1'
#
loop_
_entity.id
_entity.type
_entity.pdbx_description
1 polymer ?
#
loop_
_entity_poly.entity_id
_entity_poly.type
_entity_poly.pdbx_seq_one_letter_code
_entity_poly.pdbx_strand_id
1 'polypeptide(L)'
;MAKSDAENHHECMNRFIELGNKMKEEGVGTHVVSAALMSASAVYSTYVAVGNTGGLNPSGVDKIVDAYRHQMEQVQASRQAESGSAE
;
A
#
# COMPACT_ATOMS: atom_id res chain seq x y z
N MET A 1 -9.46 -17.97 18.38
CA MET A 1 -8.59 -18.22 17.22
C MET A 1 -7.84 -16.93 16.94
N ALA A 2 -6.51 -16.96 16.78
CA ALA A 2 -5.79 -15.80 16.27
C ALA A 2 -6.12 -15.62 14.78
N LYS A 3 -6.23 -14.37 14.31
CA LYS A 3 -6.48 -14.05 12.89
C LYS A 3 -5.29 -14.50 12.04
N SER A 4 -5.56 -14.95 10.81
CA SER A 4 -4.50 -15.23 9.84
C SER A 4 -3.81 -13.94 9.38
N ASP A 5 -2.59 -14.06 8.86
CA ASP A 5 -1.85 -12.92 8.31
C ASP A 5 -2.60 -12.27 7.13
N ALA A 6 -3.33 -13.06 6.34
CA ALA A 6 -4.15 -12.55 5.24
C ALA A 6 -5.32 -11.68 5.76
N GLU A 7 -6.00 -12.10 6.82
CA GLU A 7 -7.05 -11.32 7.47
C GLU A 7 -6.49 -10.03 8.07
N ASN A 8 -5.38 -10.14 8.82
CA ASN A 8 -4.71 -8.97 9.40
C ASN A 8 -4.27 -7.98 8.32
N HIS A 9 -3.73 -8.48 7.20
CA HIS A 9 -3.32 -7.66 6.07
C HIS A 9 -4.51 -6.91 5.47
N HIS A 10 -5.63 -7.60 5.22
CA HIS A 10 -6.84 -6.99 4.66
C HIS A 10 -7.43 -5.91 5.60
N GLU A 11 -7.48 -6.17 6.91
CA GLU A 11 -7.93 -5.17 7.88
C GLU A 11 -7.01 -3.96 7.94
N CYS A 12 -5.68 -4.16 7.92
CA CYS A 12 -4.73 -3.06 7.90
C CYS A 12 -4.88 -2.21 6.62
N MET A 13 -5.02 -2.86 5.47
CA MET A 13 -5.24 -2.20 4.18
C MET A 13 -6.49 -1.32 4.22
N ASN A 14 -7.62 -1.86 4.69
CA ASN A 14 -8.87 -1.11 4.77
C ASN A 14 -8.74 0.12 5.67
N ARG A 15 -8.03 0.02 6.80
CA ARG A 15 -7.78 1.17 7.68
C ARG A 15 -6.97 2.28 7.00
N PHE A 16 -6.00 1.95 6.13
CA PHE A 16 -5.29 2.96 5.35
C PHE A 16 -6.20 3.64 4.32
N ILE A 17 -7.08 2.89 3.67
CA ILE A 17 -8.06 3.43 2.71
C ILE A 17 -9.08 4.33 3.41
N GLU A 18 -9.60 3.91 4.57
CA GLU A 18 -10.51 4.73 5.38
C GLU A 18 -9.86 6.06 5.78
N LEU A 19 -8.59 6.04 6.20
CA LEU A 19 -7.86 7.25 6.54
C LEU A 19 -7.69 8.18 5.33
N GLY A 20 -7.32 7.63 4.16
CA GLY A 20 -7.22 8.41 2.93
C GLY A 20 -8.56 9.01 2.49
N ASN A 21 -9.66 8.26 2.65
CA ASN A 21 -11.00 8.74 2.36
C ASN A 21 -11.41 9.90 3.27
N LYS A 22 -11.08 9.85 4.57
CA LYS A 22 -11.32 10.97 5.49
C LYS A 22 -10.62 12.26 5.05
N MET A 23 -9.36 12.16 4.63
CA MET A 23 -8.61 13.33 4.11
C MET A 23 -9.29 13.92 2.85
N LYS A 24 -9.83 13.07 1.98
CA LYS A 24 -10.63 13.52 0.84
C LYS A 24 -11.93 14.22 1.29
N GLU A 25 -12.62 13.68 2.30
CA GLU A 25 -13.85 14.27 2.87
C GLU A 25 -13.57 15.64 3.52
N GLU A 26 -12.37 15.84 4.06
CA GLU A 26 -11.86 17.12 4.57
C GLU A 26 -11.54 18.14 3.46
N GLY A 27 -11.72 17.78 2.20
CA GLY A 27 -11.50 18.66 1.04
C GLY A 27 -10.09 18.60 0.46
N VAL A 28 -9.23 17.70 0.94
CA VAL A 28 -7.90 17.49 0.35
C VAL A 28 -8.05 16.84 -1.03
N GLY A 29 -7.36 17.41 -2.02
CA GLY A 29 -7.36 16.86 -3.38
C GLY A 29 -6.87 15.40 -3.40
N THR A 30 -7.59 14.52 -4.10
CA THR A 30 -7.27 13.08 -4.16
C THR A 30 -5.85 12.79 -4.67
N HIS A 31 -5.32 13.64 -5.56
CA HIS A 31 -3.93 13.55 -6.02
C HIS A 31 -2.91 13.78 -4.89
N VAL A 32 -3.21 14.70 -3.95
CA VAL A 32 -2.37 14.96 -2.77
C VAL A 32 -2.45 13.77 -1.81
N VAL A 33 -3.65 13.27 -1.53
CA VAL A 33 -3.84 12.09 -0.67
C VAL A 33 -3.10 10.88 -1.23
N SER A 34 -3.18 10.65 -2.54
CA SER A 34 -2.48 9.56 -3.23
C SER A 34 -0.96 9.71 -3.13
N ALA A 35 -0.41 10.90 -3.42
CA ALA A 35 1.02 11.16 -3.30
C ALA A 35 1.52 11.01 -1.84
N ALA A 36 0.72 11.44 -0.87
CA ALA A 36 1.03 11.28 0.55
C ALA A 36 1.05 9.82 0.98
N LEU A 37 0.06 9.00 0.55
CA LEU A 37 0.03 7.56 0.84
C LEU A 37 1.25 6.83 0.26
N MET A 38 1.64 7.14 -0.99
CA MET A 38 2.84 6.58 -1.60
C MET A 38 4.10 6.93 -0.81
N SER A 39 4.23 8.19 -0.40
CA SER A 39 5.38 8.68 0.37
C SER A 39 5.42 8.03 1.77
N ALA A 40 4.28 7.94 2.45
CA ALA A 40 4.15 7.29 3.74
C ALA A 40 4.52 5.79 3.67
N SER A 41 4.10 5.10 2.60
CA SER A 41 4.50 3.72 2.33
C SER A 41 6.02 3.61 2.20
N ALA A 42 6.66 4.47 1.40
CA ALA A 42 8.11 4.44 1.21
C ALA A 42 8.88 4.67 2.52
N VAL A 43 8.41 5.61 3.35
CA VAL A 43 8.98 5.86 4.69
C VAL A 43 8.84 4.63 5.58
N TYR A 44 7.65 4.01 5.63
CA TYR A 44 7.42 2.84 6.46
C TYR A 44 8.23 1.62 5.99
N SER A 45 8.29 1.37 4.68
CA SER A 45 9.11 0.29 4.11
C SER A 45 10.60 0.50 4.38
N THR A 46 11.09 1.74 4.33
CA THR A 46 12.46 2.08 4.72
C THR A 46 12.70 1.78 6.20
N TYR A 47 11.80 2.21 7.07
CA TYR A 47 11.87 1.93 8.51
C TYR A 47 11.91 0.42 8.80
N VAL A 48 11.08 -0.38 8.13
CA VAL A 48 11.08 -1.84 8.29
C VAL A 48 12.41 -2.46 7.86
N ALA A 49 13.04 -1.95 6.81
CA ALA A 49 14.28 -2.49 6.27
C ALA A 49 15.53 -2.11 7.08
N VAL A 50 15.61 -0.86 7.55
CA VAL A 50 16.86 -0.30 8.12
C VAL A 50 16.67 0.49 9.42
N GLY A 51 15.47 0.49 10.00
CA GLY A 51 15.16 1.19 11.25
C GLY A 51 15.09 2.72 11.08
N ASN A 52 15.27 3.44 12.19
CA ASN A 52 15.01 4.90 12.26
C ASN A 52 16.17 5.79 11.78
N THR A 53 17.35 5.22 11.53
CA THR A 53 18.57 5.99 11.22
C THR A 53 19.21 5.61 9.89
N GLY A 54 18.67 4.61 9.19
CA GLY A 54 19.20 4.13 7.92
C GLY A 54 18.44 4.69 6.72
N GLY A 55 19.16 4.88 5.61
CA GLY A 55 18.58 4.99 4.27
C GLY A 55 18.81 3.72 3.48
N LEU A 56 17.97 3.47 2.48
CA LEU A 56 18.17 2.35 1.57
C LEU A 56 19.34 2.64 0.63
N ASN A 57 20.17 1.64 0.37
CA ASN A 57 21.05 1.65 -0.79
C ASN A 57 20.24 1.42 -2.08
N PRO A 58 20.81 1.63 -3.28
CA PRO A 58 20.09 1.48 -4.54
C PRO A 58 19.40 0.10 -4.70
N SER A 59 20.09 -0.99 -4.35
CA SER A 59 19.51 -2.34 -4.39
C SER A 59 18.33 -2.51 -3.43
N GLY A 60 18.35 -1.84 -2.27
CA GLY A 60 17.24 -1.83 -1.32
C GLY A 60 16.01 -1.10 -1.88
N VAL A 61 16.23 0.01 -2.61
CA VAL A 61 15.15 0.71 -3.32
C VAL A 61 14.54 -0.20 -4.38
N ASP A 62 15.37 -0.87 -5.20
CA ASP A 62 14.88 -1.78 -6.25
C ASP A 62 13.99 -2.89 -5.67
N LYS A 63 14.42 -3.50 -4.56
CA LYS A 63 13.63 -4.55 -3.89
C LYS A 63 12.25 -4.07 -3.42
N ILE A 64 12.15 -2.84 -2.91
CA ILE A 64 10.85 -2.29 -2.48
C ILE A 64 9.98 -1.97 -3.69
N VAL A 65 10.58 -1.44 -4.76
CA VAL A 65 9.87 -1.16 -6.01
C VAL A 65 9.32 -2.46 -6.61
N ASP A 66 10.10 -3.54 -6.63
CA ASP A 66 9.64 -4.85 -7.10
C ASP A 66 8.53 -5.43 -6.21
N ALA A 67 8.64 -5.30 -4.88
CA ALA A 67 7.57 -5.72 -3.97
C ALA A 67 6.27 -4.93 -4.22
N TYR A 68 6.37 -3.61 -4.42
CA TYR A 68 5.22 -2.78 -4.74
C TYR A 68 4.61 -3.13 -6.10
N ARG A 69 5.43 -3.39 -7.11
CA ARG A 69 4.99 -3.87 -8.43
C ARG A 69 4.18 -5.15 -8.29
N HIS A 70 4.67 -6.12 -7.51
CA HIS A 70 3.96 -7.38 -7.30
C HIS A 70 2.60 -7.20 -6.60
N GLN A 71 2.49 -6.27 -5.65
CA GLN A 71 1.21 -5.92 -5.04
C GLN A 71 0.25 -5.27 -6.04
N MET A 72 0.75 -4.36 -6.88
CA MET A 72 -0.04 -3.74 -7.94
C MET A 72 -0.57 -4.77 -8.94
N GLU A 73 0.26 -5.71 -9.38
CA GLU A 73 -0.13 -6.80 -10.29
C GLU A 73 -1.24 -7.67 -9.67
N GLN A 74 -1.13 -8.03 -8.40
CA GLN A 74 -2.18 -8.77 -7.69
C GLN A 74 -3.49 -7.99 -7.64
N VAL A 75 -3.46 -6.70 -7.31
CA VAL A 75 -4.66 -5.85 -7.29
C VAL A 75 -5.30 -5.77 -8.67
N GLN A 76 -4.51 -5.63 -9.74
CA GLN A 76 -5.06 -5.60 -11.11
C GLN A 76 -5.66 -6.95 -11.50
N ALA A 77 -4.99 -8.05 -11.17
CA ALA A 77 -5.51 -9.40 -11.43
C ALA A 77 -6.84 -9.65 -10.71
N SER A 78 -6.96 -9.25 -9.44
CA SER A 78 -8.22 -9.34 -8.68
C SER A 78 -9.33 -8.53 -9.35
N ARG A 79 -9.05 -7.27 -9.71
CA ARG A 79 -10.05 -6.40 -10.38
C ARG A 79 -10.50 -6.97 -11.72
N GLN A 80 -9.58 -7.56 -12.49
CA GLN A 80 -9.90 -8.22 -13.76
C GLN A 80 -10.77 -9.46 -13.54
N ALA A 81 -10.47 -10.29 -12.55
CA ALA A 81 -11.27 -11.45 -12.20
C ALA A 81 -12.70 -11.07 -11.77
N GLU A 82 -12.84 -10.00 -10.98
CA GLU A 82 -14.14 -9.46 -10.56
C GLU A 82 -14.92 -8.86 -11.74
N SER A 83 -14.24 -8.20 -12.67
CA SER A 83 -14.87 -7.57 -13.85
C SER A 83 -15.20 -8.58 -14.96
N GLY A 84 -14.43 -9.67 -15.07
CA GLY A 84 -14.62 -10.75 -16.05
C GLY A 84 -15.55 -11.88 -15.60
N SER A 85 -15.98 -11.87 -14.33
CA SER A 85 -17.02 -12.80 -13.80
C SER A 85 -18.45 -12.25 -13.96
N ALA A 86 -18.61 -11.13 -14.68
CA ALA A 86 -19.89 -10.48 -14.96
C ALA A 86 -20.42 -10.73 -16.39
N GLU A 87 -19.91 -11.77 -17.07
CA GLU A 87 -20.42 -12.27 -18.36
C GLU A 87 -21.03 -13.67 -18.24
#